data_AF-A0A059W708-F1
#
_entry.id   AF-A0A059W708-F1
#
_cell.length_a   1.000
_cell.length_b   1.000
_cell.length_c   1.000
_cell.angle_alpha   90.00
_cell.angle_beta   90.00
_cell.angle_gamma   90.00
#
_symmetry.space_group_name_H-M   'P 1'
#
loop_
_entity.id
_entity.type
_entity.pdbx_description
1 polymer ?
#
loop_
_entity_poly.entity_id
_entity_poly.type
_entity_poly.pdbx_seq_one_letter_code
_entity_poly.pdbx_strand_id
1 'polypeptide(L)'
;MSPKLHALVMAALGAALVLVALLAWRPLVRHRGWPRVPTLLFLVTYGLCVGITLPDQIAPGVLGRLHACVVEGGAGVRTLGAGAGHQWVNVLLWIPPALCGVLATRRALLVPLGISATWAAVELLQTLDPVRDCQPADWAHNTLGAALGALAGWLVLRAGRRRAPAH
;
A
#
# COMPACT_ATOMS: atom_id res chain seq x y z
N MET A 1 -10.12 -13.08 19.62
CA MET A 1 -8.75 -13.62 19.46
C MET A 1 -7.80 -12.90 20.41
N SER A 2 -6.75 -13.55 20.96
CA SER A 2 -5.83 -12.85 21.88
C SER A 2 -4.92 -11.87 21.12
N PRO A 3 -4.38 -10.80 21.76
CA PRO A 3 -3.47 -9.86 21.09
C PRO A 3 -2.23 -10.53 20.49
N LYS A 4 -1.73 -11.58 21.16
CA LYS A 4 -0.57 -12.37 20.69
C LYS A 4 -0.88 -13.10 19.39
N LEU A 5 -2.11 -13.60 19.24
CA LEU A 5 -2.52 -14.34 18.05
C LEU A 5 -2.73 -13.41 16.85
N HIS A 6 -3.29 -12.20 17.04
CA HIS A 6 -3.35 -11.15 16.00
C HIS A 6 -1.95 -10.82 15.46
N ALA A 7 -1.01 -10.52 16.36
CA ALA A 7 0.36 -10.20 15.98
C ALA A 7 1.02 -11.35 15.19
N LEU A 8 0.77 -12.60 15.58
CA LEU A 8 1.31 -13.78 14.89
C LEU A 8 0.71 -13.95 13.49
N VAL A 9 -0.60 -13.77 13.32
CA VAL A 9 -1.26 -13.86 12.01
C VAL A 9 -0.78 -12.73 11.09
N MET A 10 -0.72 -11.48 11.57
CA MET A 10 -0.18 -10.36 10.82
C MET A 10 1.28 -10.60 10.39
N ALA A 11 2.12 -11.10 11.31
CA ALA A 11 3.50 -11.44 11.00
C ALA A 11 3.60 -12.57 9.96
N ALA A 12 2.77 -13.59 10.05
CA ALA A 12 2.72 -14.69 9.10
C ALA A 12 2.27 -14.23 7.70
N LEU A 13 1.24 -13.37 7.62
CA LEU A 13 0.79 -12.76 6.37
C LEU A 13 1.88 -11.90 5.73
N GLY A 14 2.52 -11.03 6.52
CA GLY A 14 3.66 -10.22 6.08
C GLY A 14 4.81 -11.08 5.57
N ALA A 15 5.20 -12.12 6.32
CA ALA A 15 6.27 -13.04 5.92
C ALA A 15 5.92 -13.81 4.63
N ALA A 16 4.67 -14.27 4.50
CA ALA A 16 4.20 -14.95 3.30
C ALA A 16 4.26 -14.03 2.07
N LEU A 17 3.79 -12.79 2.17
CA LEU A 17 3.84 -11.83 1.07
C LEU A 17 5.27 -11.43 0.70
N VAL A 18 6.16 -11.28 1.69
CA VAL A 18 7.59 -11.07 1.43
C VAL A 18 8.21 -12.28 0.73
N LEU A 19 7.88 -13.50 1.14
CA LEU A 19 8.34 -14.71 0.46
C LEU A 19 7.84 -14.75 -0.99
N VAL A 20 6.57 -14.44 -1.23
CA VAL A 20 6.03 -14.33 -2.59
C VAL A 20 6.79 -13.27 -3.40
N ALA A 21 7.06 -12.10 -2.81
CA ALA A 21 7.87 -11.06 -3.46
C ALA A 21 9.28 -11.57 -3.83
N LEU A 22 9.95 -12.27 -2.91
CA LEU A 22 11.29 -12.85 -3.10
C LEU A 22 11.33 -13.95 -4.18
N LEU A 23 10.24 -14.70 -4.35
CA LEU A 23 10.14 -15.74 -5.37
C LEU A 23 9.74 -15.15 -6.73
N ALA A 24 8.84 -14.16 -6.75
CA ALA A 24 8.26 -13.61 -7.97
C ALA A 24 9.15 -12.56 -8.68
N TRP A 25 10.04 -11.86 -7.96
CA TRP A 25 10.75 -10.72 -8.54
C TRP A 25 11.69 -11.10 -9.69
N ARG A 26 12.38 -12.25 -9.62
CA ARG A 26 13.30 -12.69 -10.69
C ARG A 26 12.56 -13.01 -11.99
N PRO A 27 11.50 -13.85 -11.99
CA PRO A 27 10.66 -14.03 -13.16
C PRO A 27 10.12 -12.71 -13.70
N LEU A 28 9.61 -11.84 -12.83
CA LEU A 28 9.01 -10.57 -13.25
C LEU A 28 10.01 -9.66 -13.97
N VAL A 29 11.22 -9.53 -13.43
CA VAL A 29 12.32 -8.79 -14.07
C VAL A 29 12.65 -9.35 -15.44
N ARG A 30 12.72 -10.68 -15.59
CA ARG A 30 13.02 -11.34 -16.87
C ARG A 30 11.91 -11.13 -17.90
N HIS A 31 10.65 -11.27 -17.50
CA HIS A 31 9.52 -11.16 -18.42
C HIS A 31 9.17 -9.71 -18.80
N ARG A 32 9.40 -8.74 -17.91
CA ARG A 32 9.00 -7.34 -18.12
C ARG A 32 10.16 -6.41 -18.45
N GLY A 33 11.40 -6.88 -18.34
CA GLY A 33 12.61 -6.06 -18.56
C GLY A 33 12.79 -4.95 -17.51
N TRP A 34 12.17 -5.08 -16.34
CA TRP A 34 12.22 -4.06 -15.29
C TRP A 34 13.57 -4.09 -14.54
N PRO A 35 14.04 -2.96 -14.00
CA PRO A 35 15.29 -2.93 -13.25
C PRO A 35 15.15 -3.75 -11.96
N ARG A 36 16.17 -4.58 -11.71
CA ARG A 36 16.19 -5.60 -10.65
C ARG A 36 15.95 -5.05 -9.25
N VAL A 37 16.75 -4.07 -8.83
CA VAL A 37 16.71 -3.54 -7.46
C VAL A 37 15.40 -2.81 -7.17
N PRO A 38 14.94 -1.84 -7.99
CA PRO A 38 13.64 -1.19 -7.75
C PRO A 38 12.47 -2.16 -7.74
N THR A 39 12.49 -3.20 -8.59
CA THR A 39 11.42 -4.21 -8.61
C THR A 39 11.35 -5.00 -7.32
N LEU A 40 12.51 -5.46 -6.80
CA LEU A 40 12.55 -6.18 -5.53
C LEU A 40 12.07 -5.29 -4.37
N LEU A 41 12.58 -4.05 -4.28
CA LEU A 41 12.19 -3.12 -3.23
C LEU A 41 10.70 -2.78 -3.30
N PHE A 42 10.16 -2.56 -4.50
CA PHE A 42 8.74 -2.36 -4.71
C PHE A 42 7.92 -3.54 -4.16
N LEU A 43 8.22 -4.76 -4.59
CA LEU A 43 7.43 -5.94 -4.20
C LEU A 43 7.52 -6.21 -2.69
N VAL A 44 8.71 -6.07 -2.08
CA VAL A 44 8.90 -6.30 -0.64
C VAL A 44 8.19 -5.24 0.19
N THR A 45 8.43 -3.95 -0.09
CA THR A 45 7.80 -2.86 0.67
C THR A 45 6.29 -2.89 0.51
N TYR A 46 5.79 -3.10 -0.71
CA TYR A 46 4.36 -3.25 -0.98
C TYR A 46 3.75 -4.44 -0.25
N GLY A 47 4.41 -5.61 -0.32
CA GLY A 47 3.96 -6.82 0.38
C GLY A 47 3.92 -6.65 1.90
N LEU A 48 4.90 -5.98 2.49
CA LEU A 48 4.89 -5.63 3.91
C LEU A 48 3.71 -4.73 4.27
N CYS A 49 3.48 -3.67 3.49
CA CYS A 49 2.39 -2.73 3.77
C CYS A 49 1.01 -3.39 3.65
N VAL A 50 0.82 -4.26 2.65
CA VAL A 50 -0.41 -5.05 2.51
C VAL A 50 -0.53 -6.07 3.65
N GLY A 51 0.56 -6.76 4.00
CA GLY A 51 0.55 -7.81 5.03
C GLY A 51 0.15 -7.31 6.42
N ILE A 52 0.52 -6.09 6.79
CA ILE A 52 0.16 -5.51 8.10
C ILE A 52 -1.25 -4.88 8.12
N THR A 53 -1.93 -4.80 6.97
CA THR A 53 -3.22 -4.08 6.81
C THR A 53 -4.38 -5.00 6.44
N LEU A 54 -4.10 -6.19 5.89
CA LEU A 54 -5.11 -7.21 5.66
C LEU A 54 -5.81 -7.62 6.97
N PRO A 55 -7.10 -8.02 6.91
CA PRO A 55 -7.81 -8.56 8.04
C PRO A 55 -7.12 -9.83 8.55
N ASP A 56 -6.96 -9.96 9.86
CA ASP A 56 -6.33 -11.14 10.47
C ASP A 56 -7.34 -12.12 11.07
N GLN A 57 -8.63 -11.77 11.03
CA GLN A 57 -9.75 -12.61 11.43
C GLN A 57 -11.03 -12.27 10.65
N ILE A 58 -11.97 -13.22 10.64
CA ILE A 58 -13.29 -13.06 10.03
C ILE A 58 -14.33 -13.28 11.11
N ALA A 59 -15.25 -12.33 11.30
CA ALA A 59 -16.32 -12.44 12.29
C ALA A 59 -17.70 -12.06 11.71
N PRO A 60 -18.81 -12.57 12.30
CA PRO A 60 -20.17 -12.16 11.95
C PRO A 60 -20.37 -10.62 12.01
N GLY A 61 -21.42 -10.13 11.34
CA GLY A 61 -21.74 -8.70 11.30
C GLY A 61 -21.08 -7.91 10.16
N VAL A 62 -20.52 -8.60 9.15
CA VAL A 62 -19.86 -7.98 7.99
C VAL A 62 -20.76 -6.95 7.28
N LEU A 63 -22.04 -7.28 7.07
CA LEU A 63 -22.98 -6.37 6.39
C LEU A 63 -23.17 -5.04 7.13
N GLY A 64 -23.24 -5.08 8.47
CA GLY A 64 -23.36 -3.86 9.28
C GLY A 64 -22.10 -3.01 9.21
N ARG A 65 -20.91 -3.63 9.30
CA ARG A 65 -19.63 -2.92 9.17
C ARG A 65 -19.43 -2.36 7.76
N LEU A 66 -19.85 -3.09 6.73
CA LEU A 66 -19.83 -2.60 5.35
C LEU A 66 -20.78 -1.42 5.15
N HIS A 67 -21.99 -1.48 5.71
CA HIS A 67 -22.94 -0.36 5.69
C HIS A 67 -22.33 0.87 6.38
N ALA A 68 -21.73 0.71 7.55
CA ALA A 68 -21.05 1.80 8.25
C ALA A 68 -19.88 2.39 7.40
N CYS A 69 -19.08 1.51 6.78
CA CYS A 69 -17.93 1.86 5.95
C CYS A 69 -18.31 2.57 4.65
N VAL A 70 -19.45 2.26 4.03
CA VAL A 70 -19.83 2.83 2.71
C VAL A 70 -20.88 3.93 2.83
N VAL A 71 -21.79 3.82 3.79
CA VAL A 71 -22.99 4.66 3.89
C VAL A 71 -22.90 5.68 5.03
N GLU A 72 -22.48 5.27 6.23
CA GLU A 72 -22.62 6.12 7.44
C GLU A 72 -21.39 7.02 7.72
N GLY A 73 -20.17 6.54 7.49
CA GLY A 73 -18.93 7.27 7.83
C GLY A 73 -17.86 7.26 6.73
N GLY A 74 -18.17 6.68 5.58
CA GLY A 74 -17.22 6.21 4.56
C GLY A 74 -16.61 7.19 3.57
N ALA A 75 -17.12 8.42 3.46
CA ALA A 75 -16.76 9.27 2.32
C ALA A 75 -16.77 10.77 2.64
N GLY A 76 -16.74 11.14 3.92
CA GLY A 76 -16.79 12.54 4.33
C GLY A 76 -15.42 13.09 4.69
N VAL A 77 -15.04 14.25 4.13
CA VAL A 77 -13.86 15.04 4.52
C VAL A 77 -13.78 15.34 6.04
N ARG A 78 -14.88 15.17 6.77
CA ARG A 78 -14.97 15.36 8.23
C ARG A 78 -14.16 14.33 9.03
N THR A 79 -13.80 13.17 8.47
CA THR A 79 -13.00 12.13 9.15
C THR A 79 -11.48 12.30 8.96
N LEU A 80 -11.04 13.23 8.11
CA LEU A 80 -9.62 13.53 7.88
C LEU A 80 -8.90 14.14 9.10
N GLY A 81 -9.64 14.48 10.16
CA GLY A 81 -9.13 15.08 11.40
C GLY A 81 -8.68 14.09 12.48
N ALA A 82 -8.69 12.76 12.23
CA ALA A 82 -8.16 11.79 13.18
C ALA A 82 -6.66 12.05 13.47
N GLY A 83 -6.23 11.83 14.73
CA GLY A 83 -4.97 12.37 15.28
C GLY A 83 -3.73 12.30 14.36
N ALA A 84 -3.00 13.43 14.27
CA ALA A 84 -1.95 13.66 13.27
C ALA A 84 -0.86 12.57 13.21
N GLY A 85 -0.50 11.96 14.34
CA GLY A 85 0.55 10.92 14.38
C GLY A 85 0.21 9.67 13.57
N HIS A 86 -1.02 9.18 13.68
CA HIS A 86 -1.47 7.98 12.95
C HIS A 86 -1.52 8.24 11.43
N GLN A 87 -2.01 9.41 11.05
CA GLN A 87 -2.15 9.79 9.65
C GLN A 87 -0.81 10.01 8.94
N TRP A 88 0.21 10.51 9.65
CA TRP A 88 1.56 10.60 9.09
C TRP A 88 2.20 9.24 8.84
N VAL A 89 1.95 8.24 9.70
CA VAL A 89 2.44 6.87 9.49
C VAL A 89 1.89 6.32 8.18
N ASN A 90 0.60 6.50 7.93
CA ASN A 90 -0.06 6.13 6.68
C ASN A 90 0.62 6.80 5.48
N VAL A 91 0.87 8.11 5.50
CA VAL A 91 1.60 8.78 4.41
C VAL A 91 3.00 8.20 4.20
N LEU A 92 3.80 8.08 5.27
CA LEU A 92 5.21 7.68 5.18
C LEU A 92 5.39 6.24 4.70
N LEU A 93 4.49 5.34 5.13
CA LEU A 93 4.54 3.92 4.81
C LEU A 93 4.48 3.64 3.30
N TRP A 94 3.74 4.47 2.54
CA TRP A 94 3.49 4.26 1.10
C TRP A 94 4.44 5.00 0.16
N ILE A 95 5.30 5.87 0.69
CA ILE A 95 6.34 6.54 -0.11
C ILE A 95 7.32 5.53 -0.72
N PRO A 96 7.96 4.62 0.06
CA PRO A 96 8.91 3.65 -0.49
C PRO A 96 8.36 2.76 -1.61
N PRO A 97 7.18 2.10 -1.47
CA PRO A 97 6.65 1.26 -2.55
C PRO A 97 6.30 2.09 -3.79
N ALA A 98 5.72 3.28 -3.65
CA ALA A 98 5.41 4.10 -4.83
C ALA A 98 6.66 4.60 -5.55
N LEU A 99 7.67 5.06 -4.81
CA LEU A 99 8.96 5.46 -5.39
C LEU A 99 9.62 4.30 -6.14
N CYS A 100 9.73 3.14 -5.51
CA CYS A 100 10.36 1.96 -6.12
C CYS A 100 9.53 1.43 -7.30
N GLY A 101 8.20 1.46 -7.19
CA GLY A 101 7.29 1.08 -8.27
C GLY A 101 7.43 1.98 -9.49
N VAL A 102 7.57 3.30 -9.30
CA VAL A 102 7.83 4.22 -10.41
C VAL A 102 9.21 3.99 -11.01
N LEU A 103 10.24 3.77 -10.21
CA LEU A 103 11.58 3.44 -10.71
C LEU A 103 11.60 2.11 -11.49
N ALA A 104 10.83 1.11 -11.04
CA ALA A 104 10.71 -0.19 -11.69
C ALA A 104 9.93 -0.11 -13.02
N THR A 105 8.75 0.52 -13.00
CA THR A 105 7.81 0.47 -14.12
C THR A 105 7.89 1.67 -15.06
N ARG A 106 8.53 2.76 -14.61
CA ARG A 106 8.55 4.08 -15.26
C ARG A 106 7.17 4.73 -15.43
N ARG A 107 6.15 4.28 -14.66
CA ARG A 107 4.76 4.72 -14.77
C ARG A 107 4.34 5.58 -13.57
N ALA A 108 4.67 6.88 -13.61
CA ALA A 108 4.43 7.82 -12.52
C ALA A 108 2.95 7.97 -12.13
N LEU A 109 2.00 7.75 -13.06
CA LEU A 109 0.56 7.84 -12.79
C LEU A 109 -0.06 6.50 -12.41
N LEU A 110 0.32 5.40 -13.06
CA LEU A 110 -0.34 4.12 -12.85
C LEU A 110 0.05 3.46 -11.53
N VAL A 111 1.25 3.71 -11.02
CA VAL A 111 1.71 3.19 -9.72
C VAL A 111 0.86 3.72 -8.56
N PRO A 112 0.73 5.04 -8.34
CA PRO A 112 -0.09 5.55 -7.23
C PRO A 112 -1.58 5.19 -7.40
N LEU A 113 -2.11 5.15 -8.63
CA LEU A 113 -3.47 4.68 -8.87
C LEU A 113 -3.67 3.21 -8.47
N GLY A 114 -2.72 2.34 -8.81
CA GLY A 114 -2.76 0.92 -8.42
C GLY A 114 -2.65 0.72 -6.91
N ILE A 115 -1.80 1.51 -6.24
CA ILE A 115 -1.69 1.50 -4.77
C ILE A 115 -3.01 1.99 -4.13
N SER A 116 -3.57 3.10 -4.62
CA SER A 116 -4.84 3.65 -4.12
C SER A 116 -6.01 2.67 -4.33
N ALA A 117 -6.08 2.01 -5.48
CA ALA A 117 -7.08 0.98 -5.76
C ALA A 117 -6.94 -0.24 -4.83
N THR A 118 -5.69 -0.64 -4.53
CA THR A 118 -5.45 -1.72 -3.57
C THR A 118 -5.92 -1.35 -2.17
N TRP A 119 -5.75 -0.08 -1.77
CA TRP A 119 -6.28 0.37 -0.49
C TRP A 119 -7.78 0.39 -0.44
N ALA A 120 -8.45 0.87 -1.47
CA ALA A 120 -9.91 0.78 -1.53
C ALA A 120 -10.38 -0.68 -1.34
N ALA A 121 -9.67 -1.65 -1.91
CA ALA A 121 -9.94 -3.07 -1.66
C ALA A 121 -9.63 -3.52 -0.22
N VAL A 122 -8.51 -3.07 0.36
CA VAL A 122 -8.12 -3.42 1.75
C VAL A 122 -9.11 -2.85 2.76
N GLU A 123 -9.54 -1.59 2.63
CA GLU A 123 -10.58 -0.97 3.49
C GLU A 123 -11.87 -1.80 3.48
N LEU A 124 -12.30 -2.25 2.30
CA LEU A 124 -13.46 -3.13 2.17
C LEU A 124 -13.22 -4.50 2.82
N LEU A 125 -12.03 -5.08 2.65
CA LEU A 125 -11.66 -6.35 3.30
C LEU A 125 -11.58 -6.23 4.83
N GLN A 126 -11.22 -5.07 5.36
CA GLN A 126 -11.18 -4.82 6.80
C GLN A 126 -12.58 -4.90 7.44
N THR A 127 -13.67 -4.76 6.67
CA THR A 127 -15.03 -5.03 7.17
C THR A 127 -15.24 -6.48 7.59
N LEU A 128 -14.37 -7.41 7.20
CA LEU A 128 -14.37 -8.80 7.69
C LEU A 128 -13.88 -8.91 9.14
N ASP A 129 -13.06 -7.97 9.58
CA ASP A 129 -12.38 -7.98 10.87
C ASP A 129 -13.07 -7.00 11.85
N PRO A 130 -13.62 -7.47 12.97
CA PRO A 130 -14.36 -6.60 13.91
C PRO A 130 -13.46 -5.67 14.73
N VAL A 131 -12.13 -5.84 14.69
CA VAL A 131 -11.19 -4.95 15.41
C VAL A 131 -10.51 -3.93 14.49
N ARG A 132 -10.85 -3.96 13.19
CA ARG A 132 -10.40 -2.99 12.21
C ARG A 132 -11.59 -2.12 11.82
N ASP A 133 -11.35 -0.83 11.78
CA ASP A 133 -12.32 0.12 11.27
C ASP A 133 -11.91 0.49 9.85
N CYS A 134 -12.85 0.39 8.91
CA CYS A 134 -12.71 1.02 7.60
C CYS A 134 -12.69 2.54 7.82
N GLN A 135 -11.57 3.17 7.47
CA GLN A 135 -11.30 4.58 7.70
C GLN A 135 -10.92 5.22 6.36
N PRO A 136 -11.84 5.95 5.72
CA PRO A 136 -11.58 6.61 4.43
C PRO A 136 -10.46 7.67 4.52
N ALA A 137 -10.25 8.20 5.73
CA ALA A 137 -9.12 9.06 6.01
C ALA A 137 -7.79 8.32 5.75
N ASP A 138 -7.68 7.06 6.13
CA ASP A 138 -6.49 6.26 5.91
C ASP A 138 -6.29 6.02 4.41
N TRP A 139 -7.35 5.71 3.65
CA TRP A 139 -7.28 5.64 2.19
C TRP A 139 -6.72 6.92 1.56
N ALA A 140 -7.18 8.10 2.02
CA ALA A 140 -6.69 9.38 1.52
C ALA A 140 -5.21 9.62 1.86
N HIS A 141 -4.78 9.37 3.09
CA HIS A 141 -3.40 9.56 3.53
C HIS A 141 -2.44 8.56 2.89
N ASN A 142 -2.86 7.30 2.73
CA ASN A 142 -2.11 6.29 2.00
C ASN A 142 -1.96 6.68 0.52
N THR A 143 -3.02 7.20 -0.10
CA THR A 143 -3.00 7.70 -1.48
C THR A 143 -2.07 8.91 -1.61
N LEU A 144 -2.06 9.82 -0.63
CA LEU A 144 -1.12 10.94 -0.58
C LEU A 144 0.33 10.46 -0.49
N GLY A 145 0.62 9.49 0.39
CA GLY A 145 1.94 8.84 0.49
C GLY A 145 2.39 8.24 -0.85
N ALA A 146 1.48 7.54 -1.52
CA ALA A 146 1.74 6.98 -2.85
C ALA A 146 2.01 8.07 -3.90
N ALA A 147 1.25 9.16 -3.90
CA ALA A 147 1.45 10.28 -4.81
C ALA A 147 2.81 10.97 -4.59
N LEU A 148 3.19 11.20 -3.33
CA LEU A 148 4.50 11.78 -2.98
C LEU A 148 5.66 10.86 -3.38
N GLY A 149 5.57 9.56 -3.09
CA GLY A 149 6.58 8.59 -3.52
C GLY A 149 6.70 8.51 -5.04
N ALA A 150 5.58 8.52 -5.75
CA ALA A 150 5.56 8.51 -7.21
C ALA A 150 6.19 9.78 -7.82
N LEU A 151 5.90 10.95 -7.25
CA LEU A 151 6.52 12.21 -7.63
C LEU A 151 8.04 12.17 -7.43
N ALA A 152 8.51 11.69 -6.28
CA ALA A 152 9.93 11.54 -5.99
C ALA A 152 10.61 10.56 -6.98
N GLY A 153 10.00 9.41 -7.26
CA GLY A 153 10.48 8.47 -8.27
C GLY A 153 10.56 9.08 -9.68
N TRP A 154 9.56 9.88 -10.07
CA TRP A 154 9.57 10.59 -11.35
C TRP A 154 10.68 11.64 -11.42
N LEU A 155 10.91 12.41 -10.35
CA LEU A 155 11.99 13.40 -10.28
C LEU A 155 13.36 12.73 -10.42
N VAL A 156 13.58 11.58 -9.78
CA VAL A 156 14.82 10.79 -9.92
C VAL A 156 15.04 10.35 -11.37
N LEU A 157 14.01 9.83 -12.04
CA LEU A 157 14.11 9.44 -13.46
C LEU A 157 14.39 10.65 -14.36
N ARG A 158 13.77 11.80 -14.09
CA ARG A 158 13.97 13.03 -14.86
C ARG A 158 15.39 13.58 -14.68
N ALA A 159 15.92 13.57 -13.46
CA ALA A 159 17.29 13.99 -13.17
C ALA A 159 18.33 13.06 -13.82
N GLY A 160 18.09 11.75 -13.82
CA GLY A 160 18.96 10.77 -14.49
C GLY A 160 19.05 10.98 -16.00
N ARG A 161 17.92 11.29 -16.66
CA ARG A 161 17.90 11.57 -18.12
C ARG A 161 18.66 12.84 -18.48
N ARG A 162 18.63 13.86 -17.63
CA ARG A 162 19.36 15.12 -17.86
C ARG A 162 20.88 14.98 -17.74
N ARG A 163 21.35 13.95 -17.03
CA ARG A 163 22.78 13.68 -16.81
C ARG A 163 23.39 12.74 -17.87
N ALA A 164 22.58 12.07 -18.67
CA ALA A 164 23.08 11.30 -19.80
C ALA A 164 23.41 12.29 -20.94
N PRO A 165 24.69 12.48 -21.31
CA PRO A 165 25.05 13.33 -22.44
C PRO A 165 24.40 12.80 -23.72
N ALA A 166 23.93 13.72 -24.57
CA ALA A 166 23.50 13.38 -25.92
C ALA A 166 24.74 12.90 -26.69
N HIS A 167 24.83 11.59 -26.89
CA HIS A 167 25.77 10.98 -27.83
C HIS A 167 25.18 11.01 -29.23
#